data_AF-W0UCW6-F1
#
_entry.id   AF-W0UCW6-F1
#
_cell.length_a   1.000
_cell.length_b   1.000
_cell.length_c   1.000
_cell.angle_alpha   90.00
_cell.angle_beta   90.00
_cell.angle_gamma   90.00
#
_symmetry.space_group_name_H-M   'P 1'
#
loop_
_entity.id
_entity.type
_entity.pdbx_description
1 polymer ?
#
loop_
_entity_poly.entity_id
_entity_poly.type
_entity_poly.pdbx_seq_one_letter_code
_entity_poly.pdbx_strand_id
1 'polypeptide(L)'
;FDWVDRVSIELTGQMLATLFDFPFEDRRKLTYWSDMATAEPESGLFKTEDYEAEFMQIMMECAAYFTGLWNERVNAEPKGDLISMLAHGEATRNMDPMEFLGNVILLIVGGNDTTRNTMSASVYELDRNPDQRAKLYANPELVPSMVSETIRWQTPLAYMRRTATRDVELGGKTIRKGDKLAMWYASGNRDDTVIYQPNSYIIDRPNPRHHLSFG
;
A
#
# COMPACT_ATOMS: atom_id res chain seq x y z
N PHE A 1 9.59 -22.37 -1.29
CA PHE A 1 9.85 -21.54 -0.08
C PHE A 1 8.67 -20.59 0.09
N ASP A 2 8.53 -19.95 1.25
CA ASP A 2 7.50 -18.92 1.45
C ASP A 2 7.83 -17.69 0.58
N TRP A 3 7.06 -17.50 -0.50
CA TRP A 3 7.24 -16.39 -1.44
C TRP A 3 6.99 -15.03 -0.78
N VAL A 4 6.01 -14.96 0.12
CA VAL A 4 5.63 -13.71 0.77
C VAL A 4 6.80 -13.22 1.63
N ASP A 5 7.35 -14.09 2.48
CA ASP A 5 8.49 -13.74 3.33
C ASP A 5 9.76 -13.46 2.53
N ARG A 6 10.11 -14.36 1.60
CA ARG A 6 11.42 -14.34 0.94
C ARG A 6 11.53 -13.38 -0.24
N VAL A 7 10.41 -12.95 -0.81
CA VAL A 7 10.39 -12.10 -2.02
C VAL A 7 9.54 -10.87 -1.80
N SER A 8 8.24 -11.02 -1.54
CA SER A 8 7.33 -9.88 -1.51
C SER A 8 7.67 -8.89 -0.39
N ILE A 9 7.79 -9.36 0.86
CA ILE A 9 8.18 -8.51 2.01
C ILE A 9 9.62 -8.02 1.86
N GLU A 10 10.51 -8.90 1.40
CA GLU A 10 11.93 -8.59 1.33
C GLU A 10 12.23 -7.46 0.35
N LEU A 11 11.71 -7.55 -0.88
CA LEU A 11 11.98 -6.54 -1.91
C LEU A 11 11.28 -5.21 -1.63
N THR A 12 10.05 -5.22 -1.09
CA THR A 12 9.38 -3.98 -0.71
C THR A 12 10.03 -3.33 0.50
N GLY A 13 10.49 -4.12 1.48
CA GLY A 13 11.28 -3.63 2.61
C GLY A 13 12.59 -2.97 2.18
N GLN A 14 13.31 -3.54 1.21
CA GLN A 14 14.53 -2.94 0.64
C GLN A 14 14.24 -1.62 -0.09
N MET A 15 13.16 -1.57 -0.87
CA MET A 15 12.74 -0.34 -1.57
C MET A 15 12.37 0.76 -0.57
N LEU A 16 11.56 0.46 0.45
CA LEU A 16 11.24 1.44 1.50
C LEU A 16 12.49 1.92 2.23
N ALA A 17 13.41 1.01 2.58
CA ALA A 17 14.64 1.40 3.24
C ALA A 17 15.46 2.37 2.38
N THR A 18 15.49 2.16 1.06
CA THR A 18 16.14 3.08 0.12
C THR A 18 15.43 4.44 0.07
N LEU A 19 14.09 4.46 0.00
CA LEU A 19 13.31 5.71 -0.05
C LEU A 19 13.48 6.58 1.19
N PHE A 20 13.69 5.98 2.36
CA PHE A 20 13.90 6.68 3.62
C PHE A 20 15.37 6.90 3.98
N ASP A 21 16.32 6.35 3.21
CA ASP A 21 17.73 6.19 3.64
C ASP A 21 17.78 5.58 5.07
N PHE A 22 16.98 4.53 5.27
CA PHE A 22 16.81 3.80 6.53
C PHE A 22 17.88 2.72 6.65
N PRO A 23 18.44 2.45 7.86
CA PRO A 23 19.46 1.42 8.04
C PRO A 23 19.02 0.07 7.48
N PHE A 24 19.79 -0.44 6.51
CA PHE A 24 19.35 -1.56 5.66
C PHE A 24 19.16 -2.85 6.46
N GLU A 25 19.98 -3.07 7.48
CA GLU A 25 19.90 -4.17 8.44
C GLU A 25 18.58 -4.16 9.23
N ASP A 26 18.00 -2.98 9.45
CA ASP A 26 16.78 -2.80 10.22
C ASP A 26 15.50 -2.77 9.36
N ARG A 27 15.60 -2.89 8.02
CA ARG A 27 14.48 -2.69 7.07
C ARG A 27 13.19 -3.47 7.39
N ARG A 28 13.29 -4.62 8.07
CA ARG A 28 12.13 -5.42 8.51
C ARG A 28 11.28 -4.72 9.58
N LYS A 29 11.82 -3.72 10.28
CA LYS A 29 11.04 -2.83 11.16
C LYS A 29 10.02 -2.03 10.36
N LEU A 30 10.35 -1.56 9.15
CA LEU A 30 9.42 -0.83 8.28
C LEU A 30 8.20 -1.69 7.91
N THR A 31 8.44 -2.93 7.49
CA THR A 31 7.36 -3.86 7.15
C THR A 31 6.55 -4.26 8.38
N TYR A 32 7.19 -4.43 9.53
CA TYR A 32 6.50 -4.71 10.79
C TYR A 32 5.61 -3.54 11.25
N TRP A 33 6.12 -2.31 11.24
CA TRP A 33 5.33 -1.13 11.57
C TRP A 33 4.19 -0.91 10.58
N SER A 34 4.40 -1.21 9.29
CA SER A 34 3.33 -1.24 8.28
C SER A 34 2.21 -2.20 8.68
N ASP A 35 2.56 -3.44 9.03
CA ASP A 35 1.58 -4.47 9.40
C ASP A 35 0.79 -4.05 10.64
N MET A 36 1.49 -3.59 11.67
CA MET A 36 0.87 -3.15 12.93
C MET A 36 0.00 -1.91 12.76
N ALA A 37 0.36 -0.97 11.88
CA ALA A 37 -0.44 0.23 11.59
C ALA A 37 -1.80 -0.08 10.94
N THR A 38 -1.90 -1.24 10.28
CA THR A 38 -3.14 -1.69 9.59
C THR A 38 -3.80 -2.89 10.28
N ALA A 39 -3.25 -3.36 11.39
CA ALA A 39 -3.72 -4.55 12.08
C ALA A 39 -5.08 -4.31 12.75
N GLU A 40 -6.03 -5.21 12.48
CA GLU A 40 -7.26 -5.31 13.28
C GLU A 40 -6.98 -6.11 14.57
N PRO A 41 -7.72 -5.90 15.67
CA PRO A 41 -7.55 -6.65 16.91
C PRO A 41 -7.58 -8.18 16.70
N GLU A 42 -8.41 -8.65 15.77
CA GLU A 42 -8.58 -10.07 15.43
C GLU A 42 -7.51 -10.61 14.45
N SER A 43 -6.55 -9.80 14.01
CA SER A 43 -5.53 -10.19 13.03
C SER A 43 -4.56 -11.27 13.51
N GLY A 44 -4.49 -11.51 14.82
CA GLY A 44 -3.52 -12.41 15.45
C GLY A 44 -2.07 -11.89 15.45
N LEU A 45 -1.86 -10.62 15.07
CA LEU A 45 -0.55 -9.95 15.13
C LEU A 45 -0.21 -9.44 16.54
N PHE A 46 -1.23 -9.10 17.32
CA PHE A 46 -1.09 -8.71 18.72
C PHE A 46 -0.80 -9.93 19.60
N LYS A 47 0.11 -9.76 20.55
CA LYS A 47 0.57 -10.81 21.47
C LYS A 47 -0.08 -10.70 22.84
N THR A 48 -0.64 -9.54 23.17
CA THR A 48 -1.32 -9.28 24.44
C THR A 48 -2.83 -9.18 24.24
N GLU A 49 -3.59 -9.43 25.32
CA GLU A 49 -5.03 -9.14 25.34
C GLU A 49 -5.29 -7.62 25.33
N ASP A 50 -4.36 -6.83 25.88
CA ASP A 50 -4.37 -5.37 25.80
C ASP A 50 -3.68 -4.89 24.51
N TYR A 51 -4.38 -5.07 23.39
CA TYR A 51 -3.89 -4.72 22.06
C TYR A 51 -3.69 -3.21 21.89
N GLU A 52 -4.46 -2.37 22.60
CA GLU A 52 -4.34 -0.91 22.52
C GLU A 52 -3.01 -0.44 23.11
N ALA A 53 -2.61 -0.97 24.27
CA ALA A 53 -1.32 -0.66 24.87
C ALA A 53 -0.16 -1.18 24.02
N GLU A 54 -0.26 -2.40 23.47
CA GLU A 54 0.76 -2.97 22.57
C GLU A 54 0.91 -2.13 21.29
N PHE A 55 -0.21 -1.77 20.65
CA PHE A 55 -0.22 -0.88 19.48
C PHE A 55 0.47 0.44 19.79
N MET A 56 0.11 1.08 20.90
CA MET A 56 0.68 2.36 21.32
C MET A 56 2.19 2.25 21.52
N GLN A 57 2.66 1.19 22.19
CA GLN A 57 4.08 0.95 22.39
C GLN A 57 4.83 0.83 21.06
N ILE A 58 4.33 0.03 20.12
CA ILE A 58 4.97 -0.19 18.82
C ILE A 58 5.00 1.11 18.00
N MET A 59 3.92 1.89 18.02
CA MET A 59 3.87 3.18 17.33
C MET A 59 4.81 4.21 17.98
N MET A 60 4.99 4.19 19.30
CA MET A 60 5.99 5.02 19.99
C MET A 60 7.43 4.63 19.61
N GLU A 61 7.72 3.32 19.47
CA GLU A 61 9.02 2.85 18.99
C GLU A 61 9.31 3.33 17.55
N CYS A 62 8.31 3.24 16.66
CA CYS A 62 8.40 3.79 15.31
C CYS A 62 8.66 5.31 15.35
N ALA A 63 7.88 6.04 16.14
CA ALA A 63 8.01 7.49 16.27
C ALA A 63 9.38 7.92 16.79
N ALA A 64 9.92 7.22 17.81
CA ALA A 64 11.24 7.49 18.35
C ALA A 64 12.34 7.28 17.30
N TYR A 65 12.26 6.19 16.52
CA TYR A 65 13.23 5.89 15.47
C TYR A 65 13.22 6.99 14.39
N PHE A 66 12.04 7.34 13.87
CA PHE A 66 11.92 8.36 12.82
C PHE A 66 12.22 9.76 13.32
N THR A 67 12.02 10.06 14.61
CA THR A 67 12.49 11.31 15.23
C THR A 67 14.01 11.37 15.26
N GLY A 68 14.69 10.24 15.52
CA GLY A 68 16.14 10.14 15.40
C GLY A 68 16.61 10.46 13.99
N LEU A 69 16.04 9.80 12.98
CA LEU A 69 16.35 10.06 11.58
C LEU A 69 16.06 11.51 11.17
N TRP A 70 14.93 12.08 11.61
CA TRP A 70 14.62 13.49 11.36
C TRP A 70 15.71 14.42 11.89
N ASN A 71 16.13 14.21 13.13
CA ASN A 71 17.19 15.02 13.77
C ASN A 71 18.54 14.87 13.06
N GLU A 72 18.84 13.71 12.49
CA GLU A 72 20.03 13.54 11.64
C GLU A 72 19.88 14.34 10.34
N ARG A 73 18.73 14.27 9.68
CA ARG A 73 18.52 14.91 8.36
C ARG A 73 18.46 16.43 8.46
N VAL A 74 17.81 17.01 9.46
CA VAL A 74 17.69 18.47 9.61
C VAL A 74 19.04 19.15 9.87
N ASN A 75 20.03 18.40 10.36
CA ASN A 75 21.38 18.89 10.64
C ASN A 75 22.41 18.53 9.54
N ALA A 76 21.96 17.91 8.45
CA ALA A 76 22.80 17.47 7.34
C ALA A 76 22.45 18.20 6.04
N GLU A 77 23.33 18.10 5.04
CA GLU A 77 23.00 18.59 3.70
C GLU A 77 21.80 17.81 3.12
N PRO A 78 20.91 18.47 2.34
CA PRO A 78 19.77 17.82 1.73
C PRO A 78 20.14 16.61 0.87
N LYS A 79 19.37 15.53 1.01
CA LYS A 79 19.51 14.27 0.27
C LYS A 79 18.22 13.94 -0.49
N GLY A 80 18.30 12.96 -1.37
CA GLY A 80 17.18 12.50 -2.20
C GLY A 80 16.18 11.56 -1.51
N ASP A 81 16.26 11.38 -0.20
CA ASP A 81 15.34 10.53 0.56
C ASP A 81 14.14 11.31 1.11
N LEU A 82 13.05 10.61 1.40
CA LEU A 82 11.77 11.21 1.80
C LEU A 82 11.86 11.97 3.14
N ILE A 83 12.70 11.53 4.08
CA ILE A 83 12.85 12.20 5.38
C ILE A 83 13.57 13.53 5.18
N SER A 84 14.63 13.54 4.38
CA SER A 84 15.38 14.75 4.04
C SER A 84 14.52 15.74 3.26
N MET A 85 13.70 15.27 2.33
CA MET A 85 12.72 16.10 1.63
C MET A 85 11.73 16.76 2.59
N LEU A 86 11.20 16.01 3.57
CA LEU A 86 10.31 16.57 4.59
C LEU A 86 11.04 17.56 5.51
N ALA A 87 12.28 17.25 5.93
CA ALA A 87 13.08 18.08 6.82
C ALA A 87 13.48 19.44 6.21
N HIS A 88 13.68 19.49 4.89
CA HIS A 88 14.15 20.69 4.19
C HIS A 88 13.05 21.41 3.39
N GLY A 89 11.90 20.78 3.19
CA GLY A 89 10.78 21.37 2.46
C GLY A 89 10.23 22.61 3.16
N GLU A 90 10.00 23.70 2.41
CA GLU A 90 9.51 24.98 2.97
C GLU A 90 8.18 24.81 3.73
N ALA A 91 7.29 23.96 3.21
CA ALA A 91 5.98 23.67 3.78
C ALA A 91 6.01 22.62 4.92
N THR A 92 7.10 21.87 5.08
CA THR A 92 7.15 20.66 5.92
C THR A 92 8.20 20.73 7.03
N ARG A 93 9.22 21.60 6.91
CA ARG A 93 10.33 21.71 7.87
C ARG A 93 9.93 22.09 9.30
N ASN A 94 8.74 22.67 9.47
CA ASN A 94 8.18 23.08 10.77
C ASN A 94 6.93 22.27 11.14
N MET A 95 6.75 21.09 10.54
CA MET A 95 5.61 20.22 10.77
C MET A 95 5.54 19.76 12.24
N ASP A 96 4.32 19.65 12.77
CA ASP A 96 4.13 19.10 14.12
C ASP A 96 4.61 17.63 14.18
N PRO A 97 5.25 17.18 15.27
CA PRO A 97 5.74 15.80 15.38
C PRO A 97 4.69 14.73 15.09
N MET A 98 3.42 14.96 15.45
CA MET A 98 2.34 14.02 15.19
C MET A 98 1.94 14.01 13.71
N GLU A 99 1.98 15.17 13.05
CA GLU A 99 1.75 15.27 11.60
C GLU A 99 2.89 14.60 10.82
N PHE A 100 4.14 14.75 11.28
CA PHE A 100 5.29 14.04 10.71
C PHE A 100 5.12 12.53 10.83
N LEU A 101 4.77 12.04 12.02
CA LEU A 101 4.52 10.61 12.24
C LEU A 101 3.39 10.09 11.35
N GLY A 102 2.28 10.83 11.23
CA GLY A 102 1.18 10.47 10.33
C GLY A 102 1.61 10.34 8.87
N ASN A 103 2.44 11.27 8.38
CA ASN A 103 3.01 11.21 7.03
C ASN A 103 3.97 10.03 6.85
N VAL A 104 4.84 9.76 7.83
CA VAL A 104 5.76 8.62 7.81
C VAL A 104 4.97 7.30 7.75
N ILE A 105 3.96 7.11 8.60
CA ILE A 105 3.14 5.91 8.60
C ILE A 105 2.39 5.75 7.27
N LEU A 106 1.84 6.84 6.71
CA LEU A 106 1.22 6.83 5.39
C LEU A 106 2.19 6.34 4.31
N LEU A 107 3.44 6.81 4.33
CA LEU A 107 4.46 6.43 3.36
C LEU A 107 4.95 4.99 3.55
N ILE A 108 5.08 4.51 4.79
CA ILE A 108 5.44 3.13 5.12
C ILE A 108 4.35 2.17 4.61
N VAL A 109 3.09 2.41 4.97
CA VAL A 109 1.97 1.55 4.58
C VAL A 109 1.78 1.61 3.06
N GLY A 110 1.71 2.81 2.50
CA GLY A 110 1.48 3.03 1.07
C GLY A 110 2.60 2.49 0.17
N GLY A 111 3.86 2.62 0.60
CA GLY A 111 5.03 2.24 -0.18
C GLY A 111 5.38 0.75 -0.13
N ASN A 112 4.82 -0.01 0.81
CA ASN A 112 5.08 -1.45 0.96
C ASN A 112 3.87 -2.32 0.69
N ASP A 113 2.79 -2.16 1.46
CA ASP A 113 1.77 -3.22 1.58
C ASP A 113 1.04 -3.50 0.26
N THR A 114 0.67 -2.44 -0.46
CA THR A 114 -0.02 -2.55 -1.75
C THR A 114 0.83 -3.23 -2.83
N THR A 115 2.12 -2.89 -2.89
CA THR A 115 3.09 -3.51 -3.81
C THR A 115 3.36 -4.95 -3.42
N ARG A 116 3.53 -5.23 -2.12
CA ARG A 116 3.74 -6.57 -1.56
C ARG A 116 2.59 -7.51 -1.94
N ASN A 117 1.35 -7.06 -1.77
CA ASN A 117 0.15 -7.83 -2.14
C ASN A 117 0.08 -8.10 -3.65
N THR A 118 0.46 -7.12 -4.47
CA THR A 118 0.55 -7.29 -5.93
C THR A 118 1.60 -8.31 -6.33
N MET A 119 2.79 -8.29 -5.72
CA MET A 119 3.86 -9.25 -5.99
C MET A 119 3.45 -10.68 -5.62
N SER A 120 2.82 -10.87 -4.46
CA SER A 120 2.30 -12.17 -4.03
C SER A 120 1.19 -12.67 -4.97
N ALA A 121 0.27 -11.79 -5.36
CA ALA A 121 -0.81 -12.12 -6.29
C ALA A 121 -0.29 -12.52 -7.67
N SER A 122 0.78 -11.88 -8.16
CA SER A 122 1.33 -12.17 -9.49
C SER A 122 1.71 -13.65 -9.65
N VAL A 123 2.41 -14.23 -8.68
CA VAL A 123 2.83 -15.64 -8.74
C VAL A 123 1.71 -16.59 -8.40
N TYR A 124 0.85 -16.21 -7.46
CA TYR A 124 -0.30 -17.02 -7.08
C TYR A 124 -1.26 -17.19 -8.26
N GLU A 125 -1.60 -16.09 -8.94
CA GLU A 125 -2.52 -16.14 -10.07
C GLU A 125 -1.91 -16.74 -11.33
N LEU A 126 -0.61 -16.56 -11.58
CA LEU A 126 0.06 -17.31 -12.65
C LEU A 126 0.07 -18.82 -12.40
N ASP A 127 0.19 -19.26 -11.15
CA ASP A 127 0.10 -20.69 -10.83
C ASP A 127 -1.33 -21.23 -11.01
N ARG A 128 -2.34 -20.46 -10.61
CA ARG A 128 -3.75 -20.81 -10.79
C ARG A 128 -4.25 -20.77 -12.24
N ASN A 129 -3.57 -20.03 -13.11
CA ASN A 129 -3.92 -19.86 -14.52
C ASN A 129 -2.75 -20.31 -15.42
N PRO A 130 -2.53 -21.65 -15.56
CA PRO A 130 -1.35 -22.18 -16.24
C PRO A 130 -1.27 -21.84 -17.73
N ASP A 131 -2.40 -21.58 -18.38
CA ASP A 131 -2.47 -21.06 -19.75
C ASP A 131 -1.90 -19.64 -19.85
N GLN A 132 -2.23 -18.76 -18.90
CA GLN A 132 -1.67 -17.41 -18.82
C GLN A 132 -0.16 -17.46 -18.51
N ARG A 133 0.27 -18.37 -17.63
CA ARG A 133 1.69 -18.61 -17.38
C ARG A 133 2.43 -19.08 -18.63
N ALA A 134 1.85 -20.01 -19.38
CA ALA A 134 2.42 -20.47 -20.65
C ALA A 134 2.53 -19.34 -21.68
N LYS A 135 1.51 -18.47 -21.80
CA LYS A 135 1.57 -17.26 -22.64
C LYS A 135 2.71 -16.34 -22.23
N LEU A 136 2.87 -16.06 -20.93
CA LEU A 136 3.94 -15.20 -20.43
C LEU A 136 5.33 -15.78 -20.74
N TYR A 137 5.50 -17.09 -20.60
CA TYR A 137 6.78 -17.76 -20.89
C TYR A 137 7.10 -17.75 -22.37
N ALA A 138 6.08 -17.88 -23.23
CA ALA A 138 6.25 -17.78 -24.68
C ALA A 138 6.51 -16.34 -25.14
N ASN A 139 5.98 -15.34 -24.42
CA ASN A 139 6.18 -13.92 -24.73
C ASN A 139 6.38 -13.06 -23.46
N PRO A 140 7.64 -12.88 -23.00
CA PRO A 140 7.96 -12.02 -21.87
C PRO A 140 7.63 -10.54 -22.05
N GLU A 141 7.37 -10.07 -23.29
CA GLU A 141 6.93 -8.69 -23.54
C GLU A 141 5.55 -8.39 -22.93
N LEU A 142 4.82 -9.42 -22.49
CA LEU A 142 3.53 -9.28 -21.79
C LEU A 142 3.68 -8.81 -20.34
N VAL A 143 4.89 -8.78 -19.75
CA VAL A 143 5.09 -8.40 -18.34
C VAL A 143 4.43 -7.06 -17.97
N PRO A 144 4.57 -5.94 -18.73
CA PRO A 144 3.91 -4.69 -18.38
C PRO A 144 2.38 -4.78 -18.35
N SER A 145 1.79 -5.56 -19.28
CA SER A 145 0.35 -5.81 -19.34
C SER A 145 -0.10 -6.67 -18.15
N MET A 146 0.63 -7.75 -17.87
CA MET A 146 0.40 -8.63 -16.72
C MET A 146 0.46 -7.86 -15.40
N VAL A 147 1.41 -6.94 -15.21
CA VAL A 147 1.51 -6.13 -13.99
C VAL A 147 0.24 -5.29 -13.80
N SER A 148 -0.23 -4.61 -14.85
CA SER A 148 -1.48 -3.84 -14.78
C SER A 148 -2.70 -4.75 -14.52
N GLU A 149 -2.77 -5.93 -15.15
CA GLU A 149 -3.84 -6.90 -14.87
C GLU A 149 -3.76 -7.45 -13.44
N THR A 150 -2.56 -7.70 -12.90
CA THR A 150 -2.37 -8.15 -11.50
C THR A 150 -2.87 -7.10 -10.53
N ILE A 151 -2.55 -5.82 -10.77
CA ILE A 151 -3.00 -4.72 -9.92
C ILE A 151 -4.52 -4.59 -9.94
N ARG A 152 -5.15 -4.70 -11.13
CA ARG A 152 -6.61 -4.75 -11.26
C ARG A 152 -7.18 -5.97 -10.53
N TRP A 153 -6.63 -7.15 -10.80
CA TRP A 153 -7.20 -8.40 -10.34
C TRP A 153 -7.04 -8.55 -8.83
N GLN A 154 -5.88 -8.24 -8.27
CA GLN A 154 -5.64 -8.26 -6.82
C GLN A 154 -6.44 -7.18 -6.10
N THR A 155 -6.56 -5.98 -6.71
CA THR A 155 -7.11 -4.78 -6.06
C THR A 155 -6.59 -4.61 -4.62
N PRO A 156 -5.28 -4.31 -4.42
CA PRO A 156 -4.67 -4.35 -3.09
C PRO A 156 -5.36 -3.50 -2.03
N LEU A 157 -6.04 -2.42 -2.43
CA LEU A 157 -6.92 -1.63 -1.59
C LEU A 157 -8.37 -1.86 -2.03
N ALA A 158 -9.14 -2.60 -1.23
CA ALA A 158 -10.51 -2.98 -1.58
C ALA A 158 -11.46 -1.78 -1.68
N TYR A 159 -11.28 -0.78 -0.80
CA TYR A 159 -12.07 0.45 -0.83
C TYR A 159 -11.30 1.65 -0.27
N MET A 160 -11.78 2.83 -0.63
CA MET A 160 -11.43 4.10 0.03
C MET A 160 -12.70 4.82 0.42
N ARG A 161 -12.65 5.57 1.52
CA ARG A 161 -13.82 6.25 2.07
C ARG A 161 -13.77 7.77 1.89
N ARG A 162 -14.93 8.39 1.68
CA ARG A 162 -15.18 9.83 1.68
C ARG A 162 -16.26 10.20 2.70
N THR A 163 -16.35 11.47 3.07
CA THR A 163 -17.43 12.01 3.92
C THR A 163 -18.14 13.10 3.14
N ALA A 164 -19.47 13.02 3.03
CA ALA A 164 -20.25 14.03 2.33
C ALA A 164 -20.19 15.37 3.05
N THR A 165 -19.78 16.44 2.36
CA THR A 165 -19.68 17.80 2.93
C THR A 165 -21.01 18.55 2.91
N ARG A 166 -21.97 18.06 2.11
CA ARG A 166 -23.33 18.57 1.93
C ARG A 166 -24.25 17.44 1.44
N ASP A 167 -25.56 17.67 1.51
CA ASP A 167 -26.54 16.81 0.86
C ASP A 167 -26.30 16.79 -0.67
N VAL A 168 -26.40 15.61 -1.28
CA VAL A 168 -26.18 15.39 -2.72
C VAL A 168 -26.95 14.17 -3.23
N GLU A 169 -27.42 14.23 -4.48
CA GLU A 169 -27.98 13.07 -5.19
C GLU A 169 -26.86 12.31 -5.90
N LEU A 170 -26.76 11.00 -5.66
CA LEU A 170 -25.82 10.10 -6.33
C LEU A 170 -26.49 8.76 -6.61
N GLY A 171 -26.47 8.29 -7.87
CA GLY A 171 -27.10 7.02 -8.26
C GLY A 171 -28.60 6.96 -7.97
N GLY A 172 -29.30 8.10 -8.01
CA GLY A 172 -30.72 8.21 -7.67
C GLY A 172 -31.02 8.07 -6.17
N LYS A 173 -30.02 8.25 -5.30
CA LYS A 173 -30.16 8.26 -3.84
C LYS A 173 -29.68 9.58 -3.26
N THR A 174 -30.42 10.10 -2.29
CA THR A 174 -29.98 11.23 -1.47
C THR A 174 -28.95 10.76 -0.45
N ILE A 175 -27.73 11.28 -0.57
CA ILE A 175 -26.66 11.17 0.41
C ILE A 175 -26.70 12.43 1.28
N ARG A 176 -26.73 12.28 2.60
CA ARG A 176 -26.81 13.41 3.54
C ARG A 176 -25.43 13.92 3.91
N LYS A 177 -25.35 15.21 4.25
CA LYS A 177 -24.15 15.80 4.87
C LYS A 177 -23.73 14.96 6.08
N GLY A 178 -22.45 14.58 6.11
CA GLY A 178 -21.87 13.76 7.17
C GLY A 178 -21.88 12.26 6.88
N ASP A 179 -22.63 11.78 5.89
CA ASP A 179 -22.63 10.37 5.52
C ASP A 179 -21.24 9.92 5.05
N LYS A 180 -20.89 8.68 5.40
CA LYS A 180 -19.67 8.01 4.95
C LYS A 180 -19.97 7.25 3.67
N LEU A 181 -19.15 7.47 2.63
CA LEU A 181 -19.27 6.78 1.35
C LEU A 181 -18.02 5.94 1.14
N ALA A 182 -18.20 4.62 1.03
CA ALA A 182 -17.14 3.70 0.67
C ALA A 182 -17.16 3.46 -0.84
N MET A 183 -16.07 3.79 -1.53
CA MET A 183 -15.85 3.49 -2.94
C MET A 183 -15.18 2.12 -3.02
N TRP A 184 -15.98 1.10 -3.31
CA TRP A 184 -15.50 -0.29 -3.40
C TRP A 184 -14.78 -0.54 -4.73
N TYR A 185 -13.50 -0.22 -4.80
CA TYR A 185 -12.64 -0.50 -5.96
C TYR A 185 -12.67 -1.97 -6.33
N ALA A 186 -12.70 -2.86 -5.35
CA ALA A 186 -12.82 -4.30 -5.57
C ALA A 186 -14.12 -4.67 -6.33
N SER A 187 -15.21 -3.94 -6.10
CA SER A 187 -16.45 -4.12 -6.87
C SER A 187 -16.31 -3.53 -8.28
N GLY A 188 -15.78 -2.32 -8.42
CA GLY A 188 -15.67 -1.67 -9.72
C GLY A 188 -14.68 -2.36 -10.67
N ASN A 189 -13.58 -2.91 -10.15
CA ASN A 189 -12.66 -3.76 -10.92
C ASN A 189 -13.27 -5.10 -11.35
N ARG A 190 -14.47 -5.43 -10.84
CA ARG A 190 -15.28 -6.59 -11.20
C ARG A 190 -16.55 -6.23 -12.00
N ASP A 191 -16.72 -4.97 -12.39
CA ASP A 191 -17.87 -4.49 -13.16
C ASP A 191 -17.79 -4.97 -14.62
N ASP A 192 -18.69 -5.89 -15.00
CA ASP A 192 -18.73 -6.50 -16.33
C ASP A 192 -19.34 -5.59 -17.41
N THR A 193 -19.95 -4.46 -17.01
CA THR A 193 -20.40 -3.43 -17.96
C THR A 193 -19.24 -2.62 -18.54
N VAL A 194 -18.08 -2.64 -17.87
CA VAL A 194 -16.86 -1.92 -18.28
C VAL A 194 -15.73 -2.88 -18.63
N ILE A 195 -15.56 -3.97 -17.89
CA ILE A 195 -14.43 -4.89 -18.00
C ILE A 195 -14.93 -6.27 -18.41
N TYR A 196 -14.65 -6.68 -19.65
CA TYR A 196 -15.03 -8.01 -20.16
C TYR A 196 -14.42 -9.14 -19.33
N GLN A 197 -15.21 -10.15 -18.92
CA GLN A 197 -14.72 -11.27 -18.08
C GLN A 197 -13.88 -10.79 -16.89
N PRO A 198 -14.44 -9.96 -15.99
CA PRO A 198 -13.63 -9.23 -15.04
C PRO A 198 -13.13 -10.09 -13.86
N ASN A 199 -13.73 -11.27 -13.67
CA ASN A 199 -13.29 -12.27 -12.70
C ASN A 199 -12.16 -13.16 -13.23
N SER A 200 -11.93 -13.19 -14.55
CA SER A 200 -10.82 -13.93 -15.15
C SER A 200 -9.52 -13.14 -15.06
N TYR A 201 -8.41 -13.83 -14.80
CA TYR A 201 -7.07 -13.27 -14.85
C TYR A 201 -6.54 -13.39 -16.28
N ILE A 202 -6.51 -12.27 -17.03
CA ILE A 202 -6.17 -12.24 -18.46
C ILE A 202 -4.99 -11.29 -18.67
N ILE A 203 -3.78 -11.83 -18.78
CA ILE A 203 -2.54 -11.03 -18.76
C ILE A 203 -2.35 -10.18 -20.03
N ASP A 204 -3.05 -10.54 -21.11
CA ASP A 204 -3.08 -9.89 -22.41
C ASP A 204 -4.38 -9.11 -22.64
N ARG A 205 -5.07 -8.71 -21.56
CA ARG A 205 -6.29 -7.90 -21.63
C ARG A 205 -6.04 -6.59 -22.39
N PRO A 206 -6.94 -6.19 -23.32
CA PRO A 206 -6.86 -4.87 -23.93
C PRO A 206 -7.09 -3.77 -22.89
N ASN A 207 -6.33 -2.68 -22.98
CA ASN A 207 -6.38 -1.55 -22.03
C ASN A 207 -6.22 -1.96 -20.55
N PRO A 208 -5.16 -2.70 -20.19
CA PRO A 208 -5.03 -3.31 -18.86
C PRO A 208 -4.86 -2.27 -17.74
N ARG A 209 -4.60 -0.99 -18.09
CA ARG A 209 -4.52 0.15 -17.17
C ARG A 209 -5.88 0.78 -16.85
N HIS A 210 -6.95 0.37 -17.51
CA HIS A 210 -8.29 0.90 -17.27
C HIS A 210 -8.93 0.16 -16.07
N HIS A 211 -8.53 0.57 -14.86
CA HIS A 211 -8.97 -0.01 -13.59
C HIS A 211 -8.94 1.02 -12.45
N LEU A 212 -9.55 0.70 -11.31
CA LEU A 212 -9.71 1.60 -10.16
C LEU A 212 -8.69 1.40 -9.03
N SER A 213 -7.73 0.47 -9.15
CA SER A 213 -6.83 0.10 -8.05
C SER A 213 -5.93 1.23 -7.54
N PHE A 214 -5.76 2.31 -8.30
CA PHE A 214 -5.01 3.51 -7.90
C PHE A 214 -5.92 4.73 -7.63
N GLY A 215 -7.24 4.53 -7.58
CA GLY A 215 -8.24 5.59 -7.42
C GLY A 215 -8.73 6.21 -8.72
#